data_AF-A0AAU7EHE6-F1
#
_entry.id   AF-A0AAU7EHE6-F1
#
_cell.length_a   1.000
_cell.length_b   1.000
_cell.length_c   1.000
_cell.angle_alpha   90.00
_cell.angle_beta   90.00
_cell.angle_gamma   90.00
#
_symmetry.space_group_name_H-M   'P 1'
#
loop_
_entity.id
_entity.type
_entity.pdbx_description
1 polymer ?
#
loop_
_entity_poly.entity_id
_entity_poly.type
_entity_poly.pdbx_seq_one_letter_code
_entity_poly.pdbx_strand_id
1 'polypeptide(L)'
;MKKIIISFFIVVATVSCISIPPEIIKTHSKELEIIEALKASHLAMVDSYVDQKILVFETFFFNEYGLVYRNNWVGSFKELNGRDYKEEYDFPKLYNDLVAEYEEQVLPIEKIRFDLKTSINTEYTNAMDLHKTTGNWIDNLKKINDSQRKTIDSMLNSIKPGFSLSSIDTVIENAKSKLKTKIETLD
;
A
#
# COMPACT_ATOMS: atom_id res chain seq x y z
N MET A 1 37.64 -39.69 -14.11
CA MET A 1 37.77 -38.60 -13.11
C MET A 1 37.29 -37.23 -13.61
N LYS A 2 36.27 -37.13 -14.47
CA LYS A 2 35.67 -35.84 -14.89
C LYS A 2 34.21 -35.63 -14.40
N LYS A 3 33.54 -36.70 -13.96
CA LYS A 3 32.14 -36.65 -13.47
C LYS A 3 32.00 -36.25 -12.00
N ILE A 4 33.07 -36.34 -11.21
CA ILE A 4 33.05 -36.05 -9.76
C ILE A 4 33.07 -34.54 -9.48
N ILE A 5 33.79 -33.76 -10.30
CA ILE A 5 33.94 -32.31 -10.11
C ILE A 5 32.63 -31.55 -10.38
N ILE A 6 31.83 -32.01 -11.36
CA ILE A 6 30.53 -31.38 -11.68
C ILE A 6 29.49 -31.66 -10.58
N SER A 7 29.55 -32.83 -9.94
CA SER A 7 28.63 -33.18 -8.84
C SER A 7 28.94 -32.39 -7.57
N PHE A 8 30.22 -32.04 -7.32
CA PHE A 8 30.61 -31.22 -6.17
C PHE A 8 30.15 -29.75 -6.32
N PHE A 9 30.15 -29.19 -7.54
CA PHE A 9 29.66 -27.83 -7.79
C PHE A 9 28.15 -27.66 -7.54
N ILE A 10 27.35 -28.69 -7.83
CA ILE A 10 25.89 -28.68 -7.58
C ILE A 10 25.60 -28.80 -6.08
N VAL A 11 26.41 -29.57 -5.34
CA VAL A 11 26.29 -29.68 -3.88
C VAL A 11 26.70 -28.36 -3.21
N VAL A 12 27.82 -27.75 -3.61
CA VAL A 12 28.27 -26.46 -3.05
C VAL A 12 27.27 -25.33 -3.36
N ALA A 13 26.60 -25.35 -4.52
CA ALA A 13 25.55 -24.37 -4.84
C ALA A 13 24.30 -24.52 -3.94
N THR A 14 23.94 -25.74 -3.51
CA THR A 14 22.78 -25.98 -2.62
C THR A 14 23.11 -25.85 -1.13
N VAL A 15 24.39 -25.77 -0.73
CA VAL A 15 24.81 -25.44 0.65
C VAL A 15 25.09 -23.94 0.84
N SER A 16 24.70 -23.10 -0.11
CA SER A 16 24.56 -21.66 0.13
C SER A 16 23.46 -21.48 1.18
N CYS A 17 23.81 -21.56 2.46
CA CYS A 17 22.95 -21.22 3.59
C CYS A 17 22.56 -19.75 3.46
N ILE A 18 21.53 -19.45 2.66
CA ILE A 18 20.88 -18.14 2.66
C ILE A 18 20.01 -18.12 3.92
N SER A 19 20.69 -17.98 5.05
CA SER A 19 20.07 -17.63 6.32
C SER A 19 19.60 -16.20 6.18
N ILE A 20 18.28 -15.98 6.12
CA ILE A 20 17.72 -14.63 6.22
C ILE A 20 18.07 -14.08 7.61
N PRO A 21 18.86 -13.01 7.71
CA PRO A 21 19.16 -12.39 8.99
C PRO A 21 17.87 -11.94 9.68
N PRO A 22 17.71 -12.14 11.01
CA PRO A 22 16.56 -11.67 11.78
C PRO A 22 16.27 -10.17 11.59
N GLU A 23 17.30 -9.38 11.30
CA GLU A 23 17.23 -7.96 10.99
C GLU A 23 16.38 -7.67 9.75
N ILE A 24 16.38 -8.55 8.74
CA ILE A 24 15.54 -8.40 7.53
C ILE A 24 14.07 -8.55 7.88
N ILE A 25 13.71 -9.54 8.70
CA ILE A 25 12.32 -9.76 9.13
C ILE A 25 11.83 -8.55 9.96
N LYS A 26 12.66 -8.07 10.89
CA LYS A 26 12.33 -6.91 11.72
C LYS A 26 12.18 -5.62 10.89
N THR A 27 13.07 -5.43 9.91
CA THR A 27 13.02 -4.27 9.01
C THR A 27 11.77 -4.31 8.14
N HIS A 28 11.45 -5.49 7.59
CA HIS A 28 10.25 -5.70 6.80
C HIS A 28 8.97 -5.35 7.59
N SER A 29 8.81 -5.85 8.81
CA SER A 29 7.65 -5.47 9.64
C SER A 29 7.55 -3.97 9.92
N LYS A 30 8.69 -3.30 10.16
CA LYS A 30 8.72 -1.85 10.39
C LYS A 30 8.38 -1.04 9.14
N GLU A 31 8.76 -1.53 7.96
CA GLU A 31 8.41 -0.91 6.69
C GLU A 31 6.88 -0.91 6.46
N LEU A 32 6.17 -1.98 6.83
CA LEU A 32 4.71 -2.01 6.75
C LEU A 32 4.07 -0.92 7.62
N GLU A 33 4.52 -0.78 8.88
CA GLU A 33 4.04 0.27 9.80
C GLU A 33 4.28 1.67 9.22
N ILE A 34 5.42 1.89 8.56
CA ILE A 34 5.74 3.16 7.90
C ILE A 34 4.79 3.41 6.72
N ILE A 35 4.52 2.40 5.89
CA ILE A 35 3.60 2.51 4.74
C ILE A 35 2.19 2.88 5.23
N GLU A 36 1.70 2.23 6.29
CA GLU A 36 0.40 2.52 6.89
C GLU A 36 0.32 3.92 7.49
N ALA A 37 1.36 4.35 8.21
CA ALA A 37 1.44 5.71 8.76
C ALA A 37 1.47 6.77 7.65
N LEU A 38 2.23 6.54 6.58
CA LEU A 38 2.28 7.43 5.43
C LEU A 38 0.92 7.53 4.72
N LYS A 39 0.20 6.40 4.56
CA LYS A 39 -1.16 6.40 4.01
C LYS A 39 -2.07 7.33 4.82
N ALA A 40 -2.12 7.16 6.13
CA ALA A 40 -2.95 7.99 7.01
C ALA A 40 -2.57 9.48 6.91
N SER A 41 -1.27 9.78 6.93
CA SER A 41 -0.77 11.16 6.81
C SER A 41 -1.14 11.80 5.47
N HIS A 42 -1.00 11.10 4.35
CA HIS A 42 -1.34 11.64 3.04
C HIS A 42 -2.86 11.84 2.86
N LEU A 43 -3.68 10.95 3.41
CA LEU A 43 -5.14 11.14 3.40
C LEU A 43 -5.55 12.39 4.20
N ALA A 44 -4.95 12.62 5.37
CA ALA A 44 -5.18 13.84 6.16
C ALA A 44 -4.69 15.11 5.46
N MET A 45 -3.58 15.00 4.70
CA MET A 45 -3.07 16.11 3.90
C MET A 45 -4.04 16.48 2.77
N VAL A 46 -4.69 15.50 2.12
CA VAL A 46 -5.73 15.78 1.12
C VAL A 46 -6.89 16.53 1.73
N ASP A 47 -7.38 16.12 2.90
CA ASP A 47 -8.47 16.84 3.59
C ASP A 47 -8.07 18.29 3.87
N SER A 48 -6.90 18.48 4.49
CA SER A 48 -6.40 19.83 4.82
C SER A 48 -6.24 20.71 3.58
N TYR A 49 -5.74 20.15 2.48
CA TYR A 49 -5.56 20.87 1.22
C TYR A 49 -6.90 21.29 0.61
N VAL A 50 -7.87 20.37 0.54
CA VAL A 50 -9.18 20.66 -0.04
C VAL A 50 -9.94 21.65 0.83
N ASP A 51 -9.95 21.47 2.15
CA ASP A 51 -10.63 22.38 3.08
C ASP A 51 -10.07 23.81 2.96
N GLN A 52 -8.75 23.96 2.80
CA GLN A 52 -8.14 25.26 2.53
C GLN A 52 -8.61 25.85 1.19
N LYS A 53 -8.73 25.04 0.15
CA LYS A 53 -9.22 25.51 -1.16
C LYS A 53 -10.68 25.94 -1.11
N ILE A 54 -11.52 25.19 -0.39
CA ILE A 54 -12.93 25.54 -0.17
C ILE A 54 -13.01 26.86 0.59
N LEU A 55 -12.25 27.02 1.68
CA LEU A 55 -12.25 28.26 2.46
C LEU A 55 -11.85 29.48 1.62
N VAL A 56 -10.83 29.35 0.78
CA VAL A 56 -10.39 30.41 -0.13
C VAL A 56 -11.48 30.70 -1.17
N PHE A 57 -12.08 29.66 -1.74
CA PHE A 57 -13.16 29.78 -2.70
C PHE A 57 -14.40 30.44 -2.09
N GLU A 58 -14.84 30.01 -0.91
CA GLU A 58 -15.97 30.58 -0.16
C GLU A 58 -15.76 32.07 0.12
N THR A 59 -14.55 32.43 0.57
CA THR A 59 -14.17 33.83 0.81
C THR A 59 -14.28 34.66 -0.47
N PHE A 60 -13.73 34.17 -1.58
CA PHE A 60 -13.86 34.82 -2.88
C PHE A 60 -15.32 34.90 -3.35
N PHE A 61 -16.05 33.79 -3.22
CA PHE A 61 -17.41 33.65 -3.73
C PHE A 61 -18.35 34.64 -3.05
N PHE A 62 -18.36 34.73 -1.72
CA PHE A 62 -19.28 35.63 -1.04
C PHE A 62 -18.84 37.10 -1.05
N ASN A 63 -17.52 37.37 -1.01
CA ASN A 63 -17.03 38.75 -0.92
C ASN A 63 -16.89 39.45 -2.28
N GLU A 64 -16.63 38.71 -3.35
CA GLU A 64 -16.42 39.29 -4.69
C GLU A 64 -17.56 38.91 -5.63
N TYR A 65 -17.75 37.60 -5.88
CA TYR A 65 -18.76 37.12 -6.83
C TYR A 65 -20.18 37.42 -6.34
N GLY A 66 -20.47 37.24 -5.06
CA GLY A 66 -21.79 37.41 -4.45
C GLY A 66 -22.33 38.84 -4.58
N LEU A 67 -21.45 39.83 -4.58
CA LEU A 67 -21.83 41.23 -4.84
C LEU A 67 -22.32 41.41 -6.28
N VAL A 68 -21.64 40.82 -7.25
CA VAL A 68 -22.02 40.86 -8.66
C VAL A 68 -23.30 40.06 -8.89
N TYR A 69 -23.41 38.87 -8.31
CA TYR A 69 -24.60 38.03 -8.35
C TYR A 69 -25.81 38.77 -7.82
N ARG A 70 -25.71 39.42 -6.65
CA ARG A 70 -26.80 40.20 -6.05
C ARG A 70 -27.31 41.29 -7.01
N ASN A 71 -26.42 42.04 -7.63
CA ASN A 71 -26.79 43.12 -8.55
C ASN A 71 -27.55 42.58 -9.77
N ASN A 72 -27.05 41.49 -10.36
CA ASN A 72 -27.69 40.84 -11.50
C ASN A 72 -29.05 40.25 -11.12
N TRP A 73 -29.11 39.55 -9.98
CA TRP A 73 -30.35 38.94 -9.47
C TRP A 73 -31.42 39.99 -9.21
N VAL A 74 -31.08 41.13 -8.58
CA VAL A 74 -32.04 42.23 -8.34
C VAL A 74 -32.53 42.84 -9.66
N GLY A 75 -31.66 42.97 -10.66
CA GLY A 75 -32.04 43.39 -12.01
C GLY A 75 -33.07 42.44 -12.63
N SER A 76 -32.74 41.14 -12.69
CA SER A 76 -33.65 40.12 -13.21
C SER A 76 -34.95 40.00 -12.41
N PHE A 77 -34.89 40.19 -11.09
CA PHE A 77 -36.07 40.18 -10.23
C PHE A 77 -37.07 41.27 -10.63
N LYS A 78 -36.59 42.49 -10.89
CA LYS A 78 -37.43 43.60 -11.31
C LYS A 78 -38.09 43.34 -12.66
N GLU A 79 -37.33 42.79 -13.61
CA GLU A 79 -37.84 42.43 -14.94
C GLU A 79 -38.92 41.35 -14.85
N LEU A 80 -38.73 40.33 -14.01
CA LEU A 80 -39.66 39.21 -13.88
C LEU A 80 -40.92 39.53 -13.07
N ASN A 81 -40.82 40.40 -12.06
CA ASN A 81 -41.92 40.65 -11.12
C ASN A 81 -42.58 42.03 -11.30
N GLY A 82 -42.02 42.90 -12.14
CA GLY A 82 -42.56 44.25 -12.40
C GLY A 82 -42.52 45.19 -11.20
N ARG A 83 -41.75 44.85 -10.15
CA ARG A 83 -41.60 45.65 -8.94
C ARG A 83 -40.16 45.66 -8.46
N ASP A 84 -39.78 46.69 -7.71
CA ASP A 84 -38.48 46.76 -7.08
C ASP A 84 -38.33 45.70 -5.96
N TYR A 85 -37.07 45.30 -5.75
CA TYR A 85 -36.66 44.41 -4.67
C TYR A 85 -36.88 45.05 -3.30
N LYS A 86 -37.39 44.28 -2.35
CA LYS A 86 -37.52 44.66 -0.94
C LYS A 86 -36.81 43.65 -0.05
N GLU A 87 -35.73 44.09 0.59
CA GLU A 87 -34.86 43.23 1.40
C GLU A 87 -35.62 42.43 2.47
N GLU A 88 -36.60 43.07 3.13
CA GLU A 88 -37.42 42.46 4.19
C GLU A 88 -38.14 41.16 3.77
N TYR A 89 -38.53 41.05 2.50
CA TYR A 89 -39.37 39.94 2.01
C TYR A 89 -38.66 39.08 0.97
N ASP A 90 -37.77 39.69 0.19
CA ASP A 90 -37.15 39.05 -0.98
C ASP A 90 -35.74 38.51 -0.69
N PHE A 91 -35.08 38.96 0.40
CA PHE A 91 -33.73 38.49 0.76
C PHE A 91 -33.62 36.98 0.93
N PRO A 92 -34.57 36.26 1.59
CA PRO A 92 -34.44 34.81 1.74
C PRO A 92 -34.35 34.08 0.40
N LYS A 93 -35.10 34.54 -0.62
CA LYS A 93 -35.05 33.93 -1.95
C LYS A 93 -33.69 34.19 -2.62
N LEU A 94 -33.23 35.44 -2.59
CA LEU A 94 -31.92 35.81 -3.13
C LEU A 94 -30.79 35.00 -2.48
N TYR A 95 -30.81 34.90 -1.15
CA TYR A 95 -29.79 34.18 -0.40
C TYR A 95 -29.79 32.68 -0.74
N ASN A 96 -30.97 32.05 -0.80
CA ASN A 96 -31.07 30.64 -1.19
C ASN A 96 -30.56 30.40 -2.62
N ASP A 97 -30.89 31.28 -3.57
CA ASP A 97 -30.41 31.15 -4.94
C ASP A 97 -28.88 31.33 -5.02
N LEU A 98 -28.30 32.26 -4.24
CA LEU A 98 -26.85 32.45 -4.14
C LEU A 98 -26.14 31.25 -3.49
N VAL A 99 -26.72 30.67 -2.45
CA VAL A 99 -26.21 29.46 -1.79
C VAL A 99 -26.28 28.26 -2.74
N ALA A 100 -27.36 28.12 -3.51
CA ALA A 100 -27.47 27.04 -4.50
C ALA A 100 -26.39 27.15 -5.59
N GLU A 101 -26.11 28.37 -6.06
CA GLU A 101 -24.99 28.61 -6.98
C GLU A 101 -23.64 28.24 -6.32
N TYR A 102 -23.41 28.64 -5.07
CA TYR A 102 -22.21 28.25 -4.33
C TYR A 102 -22.04 26.72 -4.27
N GLU A 103 -23.11 26.01 -3.90
CA GLU A 103 -23.11 24.56 -3.81
C GLU A 103 -22.77 23.91 -5.16
N GLU A 104 -23.32 24.41 -6.27
CA GLU A 104 -22.97 23.91 -7.61
C GLU A 104 -21.49 24.16 -7.94
N GLN A 105 -20.98 25.36 -7.64
CA GLN A 105 -19.62 25.76 -8.00
C GLN A 105 -18.54 25.15 -7.09
N VAL A 106 -18.87 24.72 -5.87
CA VAL A 106 -17.91 24.05 -4.96
C VAL A 106 -17.79 22.54 -5.25
N LEU A 107 -18.79 21.93 -5.89
CA LEU A 107 -18.78 20.48 -6.22
C LEU A 107 -17.51 20.00 -6.94
N PRO A 108 -16.94 20.72 -7.93
CA PRO A 108 -15.68 20.31 -8.56
C PRO A 108 -14.50 20.25 -7.59
N ILE A 109 -14.45 21.14 -6.59
CA ILE A 109 -13.41 21.16 -5.55
C ILE A 109 -13.61 19.95 -4.62
N GLU A 110 -14.84 19.64 -4.24
CA GLU A 110 -15.15 18.43 -3.45
C GLU A 110 -14.85 17.13 -4.23
N LYS A 111 -15.08 17.12 -5.54
CA LYS A 111 -14.73 15.98 -6.40
C LYS A 111 -13.23 15.69 -6.37
N ILE A 112 -12.38 16.73 -6.31
CA ILE A 112 -10.93 16.56 -6.18
C ILE A 112 -10.58 15.80 -4.89
N ARG A 113 -11.30 16.04 -3.77
CA ARG A 113 -11.12 15.29 -2.51
C ARG A 113 -11.30 13.80 -2.73
N PHE A 114 -12.42 13.44 -3.36
CA PHE A 114 -12.77 12.05 -3.61
C PHE A 114 -11.77 11.38 -4.56
N ASP A 115 -11.42 12.03 -5.67
CA ASP A 115 -10.51 11.50 -6.67
C ASP A 115 -9.10 11.27 -6.08
N LEU A 116 -8.57 12.23 -5.32
CA LEU A 116 -7.26 12.13 -4.68
C LEU A 116 -7.23 11.05 -3.60
N LYS A 117 -8.25 11.00 -2.72
CA LYS A 117 -8.35 9.94 -1.70
C LYS A 117 -8.43 8.56 -2.33
N THR A 118 -9.17 8.43 -3.44
CA THR A 118 -9.28 7.16 -4.16
C THR A 118 -7.94 6.75 -4.75
N SER A 119 -7.24 7.66 -5.44
CA SER A 119 -5.91 7.39 -6.01
C SER A 119 -4.89 7.00 -4.93
N ILE A 120 -4.81 7.75 -3.83
CA ILE A 120 -3.93 7.44 -2.70
C ILE A 120 -4.26 6.07 -2.10
N ASN A 121 -5.54 5.77 -1.87
CA ASN A 121 -5.94 4.48 -1.33
C ASN A 121 -5.54 3.33 -2.24
N THR A 122 -5.71 3.46 -3.55
CA THR A 122 -5.30 2.45 -4.52
C THR A 122 -3.79 2.21 -4.48
N GLU A 123 -2.97 3.27 -4.56
CA GLU A 123 -1.51 3.14 -4.57
C GLU A 123 -0.98 2.53 -3.27
N TYR A 124 -1.50 2.95 -2.12
CA TYR A 124 -1.10 2.37 -0.84
C TYR A 124 -1.56 0.93 -0.66
N THR A 125 -2.74 0.57 -1.16
CA THR A 125 -3.22 -0.82 -1.13
C THR A 125 -2.29 -1.70 -1.96
N ASN A 126 -1.94 -1.27 -3.18
CA ASN A 126 -0.98 -1.97 -4.02
C ASN A 126 0.39 -2.12 -3.34
N ALA A 127 0.90 -1.06 -2.72
CA ALA A 127 2.17 -1.10 -1.99
C ALA A 127 2.14 -2.08 -0.81
N MET A 128 1.05 -2.08 -0.02
CA MET A 128 0.85 -3.01 1.08
C MET A 128 0.75 -4.47 0.60
N ASP A 129 0.09 -4.72 -0.52
CA ASP A 129 -0.06 -6.07 -1.07
C ASP A 129 1.25 -6.61 -1.66
N LEU A 130 2.03 -5.77 -2.34
CA LEU A 130 3.40 -6.09 -2.74
C LEU A 130 4.26 -6.39 -1.52
N HIS A 131 4.16 -5.57 -0.48
CA HIS A 131 4.90 -5.78 0.76
C HIS A 131 4.55 -7.13 1.41
N LYS A 132 3.26 -7.47 1.55
CA LYS A 132 2.82 -8.79 2.05
C LYS A 132 3.35 -9.94 1.20
N THR A 133 3.37 -9.78 -0.12
CA THR A 133 3.91 -10.79 -1.04
C THR A 133 5.40 -11.03 -0.79
N THR A 134 6.18 -9.96 -0.59
CA THR A 134 7.58 -10.06 -0.18
C THR A 134 7.72 -10.74 1.18
N GLY A 135 6.85 -10.44 2.15
CA GLY A 135 6.83 -11.10 3.45
C GLY A 135 6.61 -12.62 3.35
N ASN A 136 5.64 -13.04 2.53
CA ASN A 136 5.40 -14.46 2.26
C ASN A 136 6.64 -15.14 1.64
N TRP A 137 7.35 -14.44 0.75
CA TRP A 137 8.59 -14.94 0.16
C TRP A 137 9.71 -15.08 1.20
N ILE A 138 9.89 -14.08 2.08
CA ILE A 138 10.83 -14.12 3.21
C ILE A 138 10.51 -15.31 4.13
N ASP A 139 9.23 -15.52 4.47
CA ASP A 139 8.80 -16.62 5.33
C ASP A 139 9.04 -17.99 4.67
N ASN A 140 8.80 -18.12 3.37
CA ASN A 140 9.05 -19.35 2.63
C ASN A 140 10.56 -19.67 2.58
N LEU A 141 11.40 -18.67 2.31
CA LEU A 141 12.85 -18.83 2.39
C LEU A 141 13.32 -19.24 3.79
N LYS A 142 12.74 -18.66 4.85
CA LYS A 142 13.03 -19.06 6.23
C LYS A 142 12.66 -20.52 6.48
N LYS A 143 11.48 -20.97 6.06
CA LYS A 143 11.04 -22.38 6.18
C LYS A 143 11.98 -23.33 5.44
N ILE A 144 12.43 -22.95 4.23
CA ILE A 144 13.41 -23.73 3.46
C ILE A 144 14.72 -23.86 4.23
N ASN A 145 15.25 -22.74 4.74
CA ASN A 145 16.48 -22.72 5.52
C ASN A 145 16.37 -23.57 6.80
N ASP A 146 15.28 -23.44 7.56
CA ASP A 146 15.02 -24.24 8.76
C ASP A 146 14.91 -25.74 8.44
N SER A 147 14.29 -26.09 7.31
CA SER A 147 14.18 -27.48 6.82
C SER A 147 15.54 -28.05 6.40
N GLN A 148 16.35 -27.25 5.69
CA GLN A 148 17.72 -27.60 5.33
C GLN A 148 18.56 -27.86 6.58
N ARG A 149 18.51 -26.94 7.56
CA ARG A 149 19.21 -27.07 8.83
C ARG A 149 18.81 -28.33 9.59
N LYS A 150 17.51 -28.57 9.77
CA LYS A 150 17.01 -29.81 10.41
C LYS A 150 17.48 -31.07 9.67
N THR A 151 17.53 -31.02 8.35
CA THR A 151 17.99 -32.16 7.54
C THR A 151 19.50 -32.40 7.73
N ILE A 152 20.31 -31.34 7.73
CA ILE A 152 21.75 -31.41 8.01
C ILE A 152 22.00 -31.90 9.44
N ASP A 153 21.32 -31.33 10.43
CA ASP A 153 21.44 -31.75 11.83
C ASP A 153 21.06 -33.23 11.98
N SER A 154 20.01 -33.68 11.30
CA SER A 154 19.64 -35.11 11.26
C SER A 154 20.70 -35.98 10.57
N MET A 155 21.30 -35.53 9.46
CA MET A 155 22.40 -36.23 8.80
C MET A 155 23.58 -36.37 9.76
N LEU A 156 24.04 -35.26 10.36
CA LEU A 156 25.17 -35.22 11.29
C LEU A 156 24.92 -36.12 12.51
N ASN A 157 23.71 -36.07 13.08
CA ASN A 157 23.33 -36.94 14.20
C ASN A 157 23.26 -38.44 13.81
N SER A 158 22.96 -38.76 12.55
CA SER A 158 22.97 -40.15 12.07
C SER A 158 24.37 -40.72 11.80
N ILE A 159 25.38 -39.85 11.68
CA ILE A 159 26.78 -40.25 11.51
C ILE A 159 27.36 -40.46 12.91
N LYS A 160 27.36 -41.71 13.40
CA LYS A 160 28.10 -42.05 14.63
C LYS A 160 29.62 -41.97 14.38
N PRO A 161 30.45 -41.64 15.38
CA PRO A 161 31.91 -41.71 15.24
C PRO A 161 32.32 -43.17 14.92
N GLY A 162 32.93 -43.40 13.75
CA GLY A 162 33.48 -44.72 13.35
C GLY A 162 32.87 -45.41 12.12
N PHE A 163 31.98 -44.76 11.34
CA PHE A 163 31.43 -45.36 10.10
C PHE A 163 32.40 -45.32 8.90
N SER A 164 32.27 -46.30 7.99
CA SER A 164 32.99 -46.32 6.71
C SER A 164 32.46 -45.27 5.72
N LEU A 165 33.33 -44.78 4.84
CA LEU A 165 33.02 -43.77 3.79
C LEU A 165 31.72 -44.09 3.00
N SER A 166 31.47 -45.35 2.69
CA SER A 166 30.24 -45.80 1.99
C SER A 166 28.93 -45.57 2.76
N SER A 167 28.97 -45.62 4.09
CA SER A 167 27.81 -45.35 4.94
C SER A 167 27.53 -43.85 5.01
N ILE A 168 28.58 -43.04 4.98
CA ILE A 168 28.47 -41.57 4.91
C ILE A 168 27.85 -41.17 3.56
N ASP A 169 28.30 -41.76 2.45
CA ASP A 169 27.73 -41.50 1.11
C ASP A 169 26.24 -41.86 1.04
N THR A 170 25.84 -42.98 1.65
CA THR A 170 24.43 -43.41 1.69
C THR A 170 23.55 -42.45 2.49
N VAL A 171 24.06 -41.92 3.61
CA VAL A 171 23.35 -40.91 4.42
C VAL A 171 23.19 -39.60 3.65
N ILE A 172 24.24 -39.17 2.94
CA ILE A 172 24.22 -37.97 2.10
C ILE A 172 23.19 -38.10 0.98
N GLU A 173 23.19 -39.20 0.23
CA GLU A 173 22.25 -39.39 -0.89
C GLU A 173 20.79 -39.49 -0.42
N ASN A 174 20.53 -40.19 0.68
CA ASN A 174 19.20 -40.25 1.27
C ASN A 174 18.67 -38.88 1.70
N ALA A 175 19.54 -38.04 2.25
CA ALA A 175 19.13 -36.74 2.72
C ALA A 175 19.02 -35.71 1.57
N LYS A 176 19.82 -35.81 0.51
CA LYS A 176 19.59 -35.08 -0.76
C LYS A 176 18.23 -35.44 -1.37
N SER A 177 17.89 -36.73 -1.42
CA SER A 177 16.60 -37.20 -1.94
C SER A 177 15.43 -36.62 -1.15
N LYS A 178 15.47 -36.68 0.19
CA LYS A 178 14.43 -36.11 1.06
C LYS A 178 14.28 -34.59 0.89
N LEU A 179 15.38 -33.88 0.70
CA LEU A 179 15.37 -32.43 0.50
C LEU A 179 14.74 -32.06 -0.84
N LYS A 180 15.08 -32.80 -1.91
CA LYS A 180 14.50 -32.64 -3.24
C LYS A 180 12.99 -32.84 -3.23
N THR A 181 12.50 -33.94 -2.65
CA THR A 181 11.07 -34.23 -2.58
C THR A 181 10.30 -33.14 -1.80
N LYS A 182 10.88 -32.58 -0.73
CA LYS A 182 10.23 -31.50 0.03
C LYS A 182 10.15 -30.17 -0.72
N ILE A 183 11.16 -29.86 -1.55
CA ILE A 183 11.16 -28.66 -2.41
C ILE A 183 10.08 -28.79 -3.49
N GLU A 184 9.89 -29.99 -4.03
CA GLU A 184 8.90 -30.29 -5.07
C GLU A 184 7.44 -30.32 -4.57
N THR A 185 7.20 -30.35 -3.24
CA THR A 185 5.86 -30.41 -2.62
C THR A 185 5.43 -29.10 -1.95
N LEU A 186 6.15 -28.00 -2.14
CA LEU A 186 5.95 -26.71 -1.46
C LEU A 186 5.14 -25.69 -2.30
N ASP A 187 4.23 -26.15 -3.16
CA ASP A 187 3.19 -25.31 -3.78
C ASP A 187 2.24 -24.70 -2.73
#